data_AF-A0A356SHH1-F1
#
_entry.id   AF-A0A356SHH1-F1
#
_cell.length_a   1.000
_cell.length_b   1.000
_cell.length_c   1.000
_cell.angle_alpha   90.00
_cell.angle_beta   90.00
_cell.angle_gamma   90.00
#
_symmetry.space_group_name_H-M   'P 1'
#
loop_
_entity.id
_entity.type
_entity.pdbx_description
1 polymer ?
#
loop_
_entity_poly.entity_id
_entity_poly.type
_entity_poly.pdbx_seq_one_letter_code
_entity_poly.pdbx_strand_id
1 'polypeptide(L)'
;LLLSLGVVVDDAIVVGERIYTKEQEGFDARTAAIMGTSEVAVPVFFGVLTTIAAFMPLLSVDSNLGQFFISIGGTVVLCLIFSIVESQLILPSHLAHRSQTKATKSRLARRWGAIQDRIAGSLGHFASHRYKPWIEWAIDHRYTTLSIALAMMIVMGGMMASGRVVFQFFPSVSGNNVVARVVMPEGYPLAGTQAVVEKIQASAVETRRIVDGNRSDGSSAFKNELSSIGVTITQGALVMIGATGSHVAEISLNLVPYRDRGGMTPQEVVNLWRDLTPPIPDVVELSFSADAVSLGADIDLELRGRDIEQLGRAAASLTNTLESYGGLYDISNSYRSGKRELALKVRPEAESLGLTQADLGNQVRNAFYGFEAQRVQRGRDDVRVMVRFPEDDRRSLASLESMSIRLPDG
;
A
#
# COMPACT_ATOMS: atom_id res chain seq x y z
N LEU A 1 0.86 13.39 -12.61
CA LEU A 1 1.13 14.84 -12.84
C LEU A 1 2.62 15.14 -12.94
N LEU A 2 3.46 14.87 -11.93
CA LEU A 2 4.91 15.15 -12.04
C LEU A 2 5.57 14.45 -13.24
N LEU A 3 5.25 13.16 -13.45
CA LEU A 3 5.73 12.41 -14.62
C LEU A 3 5.25 13.00 -15.96
N SER A 4 4.00 13.49 -16.03
CA SER A 4 3.43 14.04 -17.26
C SER A 4 3.87 15.48 -17.55
N LEU A 5 4.20 16.27 -16.51
CA LEU A 5 4.64 17.65 -16.68
C LEU A 5 5.89 17.76 -17.55
N GLY A 6 6.86 16.87 -17.35
CA GLY A 6 8.11 16.88 -18.14
C GLY A 6 7.85 16.64 -19.62
N VAL A 7 7.01 15.66 -19.97
CA VAL A 7 6.69 15.34 -21.36
C VAL A 7 5.87 16.44 -22.02
N VAL A 8 4.87 16.98 -21.31
CA VAL A 8 4.03 18.08 -21.82
C VAL A 8 4.86 19.33 -22.14
N VAL A 9 5.81 19.66 -21.27
CA VAL A 9 6.68 20.83 -21.47
C VAL A 9 7.65 20.60 -22.63
N ASP A 10 8.15 19.37 -22.82
CA ASP A 10 9.06 19.05 -23.93
C ASP A 10 8.39 19.23 -25.30
N ASP A 11 7.15 18.75 -25.46
CA ASP A 11 6.36 18.92 -26.70
C ASP A 11 6.21 20.41 -27.07
N ALA A 12 5.85 21.23 -26.08
CA ALA A 12 5.70 22.67 -26.24
C ALA A 12 7.03 23.37 -26.56
N ILE A 13 8.14 22.95 -25.96
CA ILE A 13 9.47 23.50 -26.24
C ILE A 13 9.89 23.18 -27.68
N VAL A 14 9.68 21.96 -28.16
CA VAL A 14 10.05 21.56 -29.53
C VAL A 14 9.30 22.40 -30.56
N VAL A 15 8.00 22.58 -30.39
CA VAL A 15 7.19 23.43 -31.27
C VAL A 15 7.62 24.90 -31.16
N GLY A 16 7.80 25.41 -29.94
CA GLY A 16 8.22 26.79 -29.67
C GLY A 16 9.58 27.14 -30.27
N GLU A 17 10.56 26.25 -30.16
CA GLU A 17 11.92 26.42 -30.70
C GLU A 17 11.90 26.45 -32.23
N ARG A 18 11.06 25.64 -32.87
CA ARG A 18 10.90 25.66 -34.33
C ARG A 18 10.25 26.94 -34.83
N ILE A 19 9.20 27.40 -34.15
CA ILE A 19 8.59 28.70 -34.44
C ILE A 19 9.64 29.81 -34.30
N TYR A 20 10.42 29.78 -33.21
CA TYR A 20 11.47 30.76 -32.97
C TYR A 20 12.58 30.71 -34.04
N THR A 21 12.97 29.52 -34.48
CA THR A 21 13.94 29.34 -35.58
C THR A 21 13.41 29.97 -36.88
N LYS A 22 12.13 29.76 -37.22
CA LYS A 22 11.51 30.41 -38.39
C LYS A 22 11.43 31.93 -38.27
N GLU A 23 11.21 32.46 -37.08
CA GLU A 23 11.30 33.90 -36.88
C GLU A 23 12.73 34.43 -37.06
N GLN A 24 13.75 33.69 -36.62
CA GLN A 24 15.16 34.06 -36.87
C GLN A 24 15.56 33.99 -38.34
N GLU A 25 14.92 33.10 -39.11
CA GLU A 25 15.05 33.03 -40.57
C GLU A 25 14.39 34.22 -41.30
N GLY A 26 13.66 35.08 -40.58
CA GLY A 26 13.10 36.34 -41.09
C GLY A 26 11.61 36.31 -41.43
N PHE A 27 10.89 35.23 -41.12
CA PHE A 27 9.45 35.15 -41.32
C PHE A 27 8.67 35.97 -40.28
N ASP A 28 7.50 36.51 -40.67
CA ASP A 28 6.63 37.20 -39.72
C ASP A 28 6.08 36.23 -38.65
N ALA A 29 5.72 36.74 -37.47
CA ALA A 29 5.35 35.91 -36.32
C ALA A 29 4.19 34.93 -36.61
N ARG A 30 3.25 35.32 -37.47
CA ARG A 30 2.11 34.45 -37.84
C ARG A 30 2.56 33.36 -38.80
N THR A 31 3.32 33.71 -39.83
CA THR A 31 3.85 32.76 -40.81
C THR A 31 4.87 31.80 -40.19
N ALA A 32 5.73 32.30 -39.29
CA ALA A 32 6.66 31.51 -38.50
C ALA A 32 5.93 30.53 -37.56
N ALA A 33 4.84 30.96 -36.92
CA ALA A 33 4.01 30.08 -36.08
C ALA A 33 3.39 28.93 -36.89
N ILE A 34 2.85 29.22 -38.08
CA ILE A 34 2.22 28.21 -38.94
C ILE A 34 3.26 27.23 -39.49
N MET A 35 4.36 27.73 -40.07
CA MET A 35 5.39 26.86 -40.67
C MET A 35 6.21 26.10 -39.63
N GLY A 36 6.59 26.75 -38.53
CA GLY A 36 7.34 26.12 -37.45
C GLY A 36 6.56 24.97 -36.82
N THR A 37 5.25 25.14 -36.61
CA THR A 37 4.38 24.08 -36.08
C THR A 37 4.18 22.95 -37.09
N SER A 38 3.91 23.26 -38.37
CA SER A 38 3.62 22.23 -39.37
C SER A 38 4.82 21.33 -39.67
N GLU A 39 6.05 21.83 -39.58
CA GLU A 39 7.27 21.05 -39.78
C GLU A 39 7.48 19.96 -38.71
N VAL A 40 7.04 20.19 -37.47
CA VAL A 40 7.20 19.22 -36.36
C VAL A 40 5.91 18.58 -35.89
N ALA A 41 4.76 18.93 -36.46
CA ALA A 41 3.48 18.37 -36.07
C ALA A 41 3.43 16.84 -36.15
N VAL A 42 3.94 16.26 -37.25
CA VAL A 42 3.98 14.80 -37.45
C VAL A 42 4.88 14.09 -36.43
N PRO A 43 6.18 14.43 -36.28
CA PRO A 43 7.05 13.75 -35.32
C PRO A 43 6.59 13.91 -33.87
N VAL A 44 6.07 15.09 -33.47
CA VAL A 44 5.53 15.30 -32.12
C VAL A 44 4.29 14.43 -31.88
N PHE A 45 3.35 14.41 -32.84
CA PHE A 45 2.12 13.61 -32.72
C PHE A 45 2.41 12.11 -32.54
N PHE A 46 3.31 11.55 -33.36
CA PHE A 46 3.70 10.13 -33.24
C PHE A 46 4.55 9.86 -31.99
N GLY A 47 5.37 10.80 -31.54
CA GLY A 47 6.11 10.70 -30.28
C GLY A 47 5.17 10.58 -29.07
N VAL A 48 4.16 11.43 -29.00
CA VAL A 48 3.15 11.38 -27.93
C VAL A 48 2.31 10.11 -28.01
N LEU A 49 1.87 9.71 -29.21
CA LEU A 49 1.13 8.45 -29.41
C LEU A 49 1.93 7.22 -28.96
N THR A 50 3.23 7.19 -29.23
CA THR A 50 4.11 6.09 -28.80
C THR A 50 4.19 6.04 -27.28
N THR A 51 4.25 7.20 -26.64
CA THR A 51 4.23 7.30 -25.17
C THR A 51 2.88 6.83 -24.62
N ILE A 52 1.76 7.25 -25.20
CA ILE A 52 0.42 6.76 -24.83
C ILE A 52 0.33 5.23 -24.98
N ALA A 53 0.84 4.68 -26.08
CA ALA A 53 0.84 3.24 -26.32
C ALA A 53 1.66 2.47 -25.27
N ALA A 54 2.77 3.04 -24.79
CA ALA A 54 3.57 2.46 -23.71
C ALA A 54 2.84 2.47 -22.35
N PHE A 55 1.98 3.45 -22.09
CA PHE A 55 1.18 3.54 -20.86
C PHE A 55 -0.17 2.81 -20.93
N MET A 56 -0.66 2.47 -22.12
CA MET A 56 -1.95 1.79 -22.30
C MET A 56 -2.07 0.46 -21.52
N PRO A 57 -1.03 -0.42 -21.45
CA PRO A 57 -1.14 -1.67 -20.68
C PRO A 57 -1.46 -1.48 -19.21
N LEU A 58 -1.06 -0.35 -18.60
CA LEU A 58 -1.36 -0.06 -17.19
C LEU A 58 -2.86 0.16 -16.96
N LEU A 59 -3.62 0.53 -17.99
CA LEU A 59 -5.07 0.73 -17.91
C LEU A 59 -5.85 -0.58 -17.90
N SER A 60 -5.25 -1.68 -18.36
CA SER A 60 -5.89 -2.99 -18.51
C SER A 60 -5.56 -3.95 -17.37
N VAL A 61 -4.97 -3.47 -16.28
CA VAL A 61 -4.64 -4.30 -15.12
C VAL A 61 -5.89 -4.46 -14.24
N ASP A 62 -6.54 -5.61 -14.33
CA ASP A 62 -7.71 -5.95 -13.51
C ASP A 62 -7.29 -6.52 -12.15
N SER A 63 -6.95 -5.63 -11.22
CA SER A 63 -6.74 -5.99 -9.81
C SER A 63 -6.98 -4.81 -8.88
N ASN A 64 -7.07 -5.05 -7.57
CA ASN A 64 -7.11 -3.97 -6.56
C ASN A 64 -5.89 -3.04 -6.70
N LEU A 65 -4.73 -3.61 -7.04
CA LEU A 65 -3.52 -2.86 -7.37
C LEU A 65 -3.61 -2.15 -8.73
N GLY A 66 -4.35 -2.73 -9.67
CA GLY A 66 -4.66 -2.15 -10.97
C GLY A 66 -5.33 -0.79 -10.88
N GLN A 67 -6.19 -0.55 -9.89
CA GLN A 67 -6.82 0.77 -9.68
C GLN A 67 -5.79 1.89 -9.42
N PHE A 68 -4.70 1.58 -8.70
CA PHE A 68 -3.60 2.50 -8.49
C PHE A 68 -2.88 2.83 -9.82
N PHE A 69 -2.56 1.80 -10.62
CA PHE A 69 -1.91 1.98 -11.92
C PHE A 69 -2.80 2.67 -12.96
N ILE A 70 -4.09 2.37 -12.98
CA ILE A 70 -5.10 3.03 -13.83
C ILE A 70 -5.15 4.53 -13.52
N SER A 71 -5.10 4.91 -12.24
CA SER A 71 -5.11 6.32 -11.85
C SER A 71 -3.87 7.06 -12.37
N ILE A 72 -2.70 6.46 -12.27
CA ILE A 72 -1.44 7.05 -12.77
C ILE A 72 -1.43 7.09 -14.31
N GLY A 73 -1.63 5.94 -14.95
CA GLY A 73 -1.61 5.81 -16.41
C GLY A 73 -2.70 6.65 -17.06
N GLY A 74 -3.92 6.63 -16.53
CA GLY A 74 -5.06 7.39 -17.05
C GLY A 74 -4.83 8.89 -16.99
N THR A 75 -4.26 9.38 -15.88
CA THR A 75 -3.87 10.79 -15.75
C THR A 75 -2.81 11.17 -16.78
N VAL A 76 -1.78 10.32 -16.99
CA VAL A 76 -0.73 10.59 -17.97
C VAL A 76 -1.29 10.61 -19.39
N VAL A 77 -2.09 9.61 -19.78
CA VAL A 77 -2.70 9.52 -21.11
C VAL A 77 -3.58 10.74 -21.39
N LEU A 78 -4.43 11.14 -20.43
CA LEU A 78 -5.24 12.35 -20.56
C LEU A 78 -4.38 13.62 -20.70
N CYS A 79 -3.36 13.79 -19.86
CA CYS A 79 -2.43 14.93 -19.98
C CYS A 79 -1.75 14.98 -21.35
N LEU A 80 -1.32 13.84 -21.89
CA LEU A 80 -0.66 13.74 -23.19
C LEU A 80 -1.60 14.08 -24.35
N ILE A 81 -2.86 13.64 -24.30
CA ILE A 81 -3.87 14.03 -25.29
C ILE A 81 -4.09 15.55 -25.27
N PHE A 82 -4.22 16.14 -24.08
CA PHE A 82 -4.31 17.60 -23.95
C PHE A 82 -3.02 18.32 -24.35
N SER A 83 -1.84 17.70 -24.16
CA SER A 83 -0.53 18.23 -24.60
C SER A 83 -0.50 18.44 -26.11
N ILE A 84 -0.97 17.45 -26.89
CA ILE A 84 -1.03 17.57 -28.36
C ILE A 84 -1.91 18.76 -28.75
N VAL A 85 -3.08 18.89 -28.12
CA VAL A 85 -4.02 19.98 -28.39
C VAL A 85 -3.39 21.33 -28.04
N GLU A 86 -2.74 21.44 -26.89
CA GLU A 86 -2.11 22.68 -26.42
C GLU A 86 -0.93 23.08 -27.30
N SER A 87 0.02 22.16 -27.52
CA SER A 87 1.25 22.42 -28.27
C SER A 87 1.00 22.70 -29.76
N GLN A 88 -0.03 22.10 -30.38
CA GLN A 88 -0.33 22.28 -31.80
C GLN A 88 -1.33 23.40 -32.11
N LEU A 89 -2.25 23.73 -31.19
CA LEU A 89 -3.30 24.73 -31.44
C LEU A 89 -3.12 25.99 -30.60
N ILE A 90 -2.95 25.83 -29.28
CA ILE A 90 -2.98 26.95 -28.34
C ILE A 90 -1.64 27.69 -28.37
N LEU A 91 -0.53 27.00 -28.19
CA LEU A 91 0.80 27.58 -28.13
C LEU A 91 1.17 28.39 -29.40
N PRO A 92 0.96 27.87 -30.63
CA PRO A 92 1.28 28.64 -31.84
C PRO A 92 0.40 29.88 -31.98
N SER A 93 -0.87 29.81 -31.55
CA SER A 93 -1.77 30.96 -31.57
C SER A 93 -1.31 32.07 -30.62
N HIS A 94 -0.81 31.71 -29.43
CA HIS A 94 -0.23 32.65 -28.47
C HIS A 94 1.07 33.27 -29.00
N LEU A 95 1.94 32.46 -29.61
CA LEU A 95 3.20 32.94 -30.18
C LEU A 95 2.98 33.82 -31.43
N ALA A 96 1.95 33.55 -32.23
CA ALA A 96 1.59 34.38 -33.39
C ALA A 96 1.11 35.79 -33.03
N HIS A 97 0.49 35.97 -31.85
CA HIS A 97 -0.07 37.25 -31.40
C HIS A 97 0.86 38.04 -30.47
N ARG A 98 2.08 37.55 -30.22
CA ARG A 98 3.05 38.30 -29.40
C ARG A 98 3.47 39.57 -30.14
N SER A 99 3.22 40.73 -29.54
CA SER A 99 3.73 41.98 -30.10
C SER A 99 5.24 42.00 -30.00
N GLN A 100 5.93 42.08 -31.14
CA GLN A 100 7.38 42.29 -31.29
C GLN A 100 7.81 43.69 -30.82
N THR A 101 7.11 44.30 -29.86
CA THR A 101 7.56 45.55 -29.25
C THR A 101 8.82 45.24 -28.47
N LYS A 102 9.98 45.61 -29.02
CA LYS A 102 11.26 45.62 -28.31
C LYS A 102 11.07 46.39 -26.99
N ALA A 103 10.82 45.65 -25.91
CA ALA A 103 10.58 46.24 -24.60
C ALA A 103 11.79 47.12 -24.24
N THR A 104 11.51 48.38 -23.93
CA THR A 104 12.47 49.39 -23.52
C THR A 104 13.31 48.85 -22.36
N LYS A 105 14.56 48.46 -22.65
CA LYS A 105 15.41 47.68 -21.74
C LYS A 105 15.84 48.49 -20.51
N SER A 106 15.24 48.20 -19.35
CA SER A 106 15.79 48.50 -18.01
C SER A 106 17.23 47.98 -17.88
N ARG A 107 18.07 48.65 -17.08
CA ARG A 107 19.48 48.25 -16.82
C ARG A 107 19.59 46.81 -16.30
N LEU A 108 18.59 46.33 -15.56
CA LEU A 108 18.56 44.95 -15.03
C LEU A 108 18.33 43.92 -16.15
N ALA A 109 17.39 44.18 -17.06
CA ALA A 109 17.10 43.33 -18.22
C ALA A 109 18.32 43.24 -19.18
N ARG A 110 19.13 44.30 -19.25
CA ARG A 110 20.35 44.32 -20.08
C ARG A 110 21.48 43.48 -19.48
N ARG A 111 21.64 43.47 -18.15
CA ARG A 111 22.59 42.59 -17.44
C ARG A 111 22.16 41.13 -17.51
N TRP A 112 20.86 40.86 -17.38
CA TRP A 112 20.31 39.51 -17.51
C TRP A 112 20.49 38.97 -18.93
N GLY A 113 20.21 39.78 -19.95
CA GLY A 113 20.47 39.41 -21.35
C GLY A 113 21.94 39.07 -21.62
N ALA A 114 22.88 39.84 -21.08
CA ALA A 114 24.31 39.53 -21.23
C ALA A 114 24.74 38.20 -20.57
N ILE A 115 24.09 37.80 -19.47
CA ILE A 115 24.31 36.50 -18.84
C ILE A 115 23.71 35.39 -19.71
N GLN A 116 22.49 35.58 -20.21
CA GLN A 116 21.82 34.64 -21.11
C GLN A 116 22.63 34.42 -22.39
N ASP A 117 23.13 35.50 -23.02
CA ASP A 117 23.97 35.44 -24.22
C ASP A 117 25.30 34.74 -23.95
N ARG A 118 25.91 34.93 -22.77
CA ARG A 118 27.14 34.24 -22.37
C ARG A 118 26.91 32.75 -22.14
N ILE A 119 25.78 32.38 -21.52
CA ILE A 119 25.40 30.98 -21.32
C ILE A 119 25.09 30.32 -22.67
N ALA A 120 24.28 30.96 -23.51
CA ALA A 120 23.95 30.46 -24.85
C ALA A 120 25.21 30.28 -25.70
N GLY A 121 26.14 31.25 -25.67
CA GLY A 121 27.43 31.16 -26.34
C GLY A 121 28.32 30.04 -25.79
N SER A 122 28.35 29.84 -24.46
CA SER A 122 29.06 28.73 -23.83
C SER A 122 28.47 27.37 -24.22
N LEU A 123 27.14 27.26 -24.29
CA LEU A 123 26.45 26.04 -24.70
C LEU A 123 26.71 25.74 -26.18
N GLY A 124 26.65 26.76 -27.04
CA GLY A 124 26.99 26.63 -28.46
C GLY A 124 28.46 26.25 -28.67
N HIS A 125 29.37 26.80 -27.87
CA HIS A 125 30.78 26.42 -27.90
C HIS A 125 30.99 24.96 -27.46
N PHE A 126 30.31 24.51 -26.39
CA PHE A 126 30.34 23.11 -25.96
C PHE A 126 29.77 22.17 -27.04
N ALA A 127 28.62 22.52 -27.62
CA ALA A 127 27.96 21.74 -28.65
C ALA A 127 28.88 21.55 -29.89
N SER A 128 29.57 22.61 -30.30
CA SER A 128 30.45 22.60 -31.47
C SER A 128 31.84 22.01 -31.23
N HIS A 129 32.46 22.23 -30.06
CA HIS A 129 33.86 21.87 -29.80
C HIS A 129 34.03 20.60 -28.98
N ARG A 130 33.01 20.17 -28.23
CA ARG A 130 33.08 19.00 -27.35
C ARG A 130 32.09 17.91 -27.74
N TYR A 131 30.83 18.27 -27.97
CA TYR A 131 29.78 17.31 -28.30
C TYR A 131 29.90 16.81 -29.75
N LYS A 132 30.02 17.72 -30.73
CA LYS A 132 30.15 17.35 -32.15
C LYS A 132 31.34 16.41 -32.43
N PRO A 133 32.58 16.67 -31.98
CA PRO A 133 33.70 15.77 -32.24
C PRO A 133 33.52 14.38 -31.58
N TRP A 134 32.81 14.32 -30.44
CA TRP A 134 32.48 13.05 -29.79
C TRP A 134 31.47 12.23 -30.60
N ILE A 135 30.47 12.88 -31.20
CA ILE A 135 29.53 12.22 -32.11
C ILE A 135 30.25 11.77 -33.39
N GLU A 136 31.06 12.63 -34.00
CA GLU A 136 31.83 12.27 -35.19
C GLU A 136 32.71 11.05 -34.91
N TRP A 137 33.42 11.04 -33.77
CA TRP A 137 34.18 9.87 -33.33
C TRP A 137 33.31 8.61 -33.17
N ALA A 138 32.12 8.74 -32.56
CA ALA A 138 31.20 7.61 -32.34
C ALA A 138 30.62 7.05 -33.65
N ILE A 139 30.39 7.91 -34.66
CA ILE A 139 29.92 7.54 -35.99
C ILE A 139 31.06 6.86 -36.78
N ASP A 140 32.26 7.43 -36.75
CA ASP A 140 33.43 6.88 -37.43
C ASP A 140 33.81 5.50 -36.86
N HIS A 141 33.66 5.32 -35.54
CA HIS A 141 33.93 4.07 -34.83
C HIS A 141 32.65 3.31 -34.50
N ARG A 142 31.70 3.22 -35.44
CA ARG A 142 30.37 2.60 -35.24
C ARG A 142 30.38 1.22 -34.58
N TYR A 143 31.36 0.36 -34.91
CA TYR A 143 31.46 -0.97 -34.30
C TYR A 143 31.93 -0.89 -32.85
N THR A 144 32.87 -0.01 -32.52
CA THR A 144 33.31 0.25 -31.15
C THR A 144 32.17 0.81 -30.31
N THR A 145 31.41 1.77 -30.84
CA THR A 145 30.22 2.33 -30.19
C THR A 145 29.18 1.25 -29.91
N LEU A 146 28.90 0.38 -30.88
CA LEU A 146 27.99 -0.75 -30.73
C LEU A 146 28.51 -1.77 -29.69
N SER A 147 29.81 -2.08 -29.71
CA SER A 147 30.44 -2.99 -28.75
C SER A 147 30.39 -2.44 -27.33
N ILE A 148 30.58 -1.14 -27.13
CA ILE A 148 30.45 -0.48 -25.82
C ILE A 148 29.00 -0.57 -25.34
N ALA A 149 28.03 -0.23 -26.20
CA ALA A 149 26.61 -0.32 -25.86
C ALA A 149 26.21 -1.76 -25.48
N LEU A 150 26.66 -2.75 -26.24
CA LEU A 150 26.40 -4.16 -25.96
C LEU A 150 27.10 -4.63 -24.68
N ALA A 151 28.35 -4.21 -24.45
CA ALA A 151 29.08 -4.52 -23.24
C ALA A 151 28.38 -3.93 -22.00
N MET A 152 27.91 -2.68 -22.06
CA MET A 152 27.12 -2.07 -20.99
C MET A 152 25.82 -2.83 -20.75
N MET A 153 25.13 -3.25 -21.81
CA MET A 153 23.91 -4.06 -21.69
C MET A 153 24.17 -5.43 -21.05
N ILE A 154 25.27 -6.10 -21.41
CA ILE A 154 25.69 -7.37 -20.81
C ILE A 154 26.08 -7.17 -19.34
N VAL A 155 26.81 -6.10 -19.00
CA VAL A 155 27.16 -5.78 -17.62
C VAL A 155 25.91 -5.52 -16.79
N MET A 156 24.94 -4.75 -17.31
CA MET A 156 23.70 -4.47 -16.62
C MET A 156 22.85 -5.75 -16.43
N GLY A 157 22.71 -6.57 -17.47
CA GLY A 157 22.04 -7.87 -17.37
C GLY A 157 22.73 -8.83 -16.42
N GLY A 158 24.07 -8.85 -16.42
CA GLY A 158 24.89 -9.63 -15.49
C GLY A 158 24.75 -9.16 -14.04
N MET A 159 24.66 -7.85 -13.79
CA MET A 159 24.39 -7.30 -12.47
C MET A 159 23.03 -7.73 -11.93
N MET A 160 22.00 -7.70 -12.78
CA MET A 160 20.66 -8.20 -12.43
C MET A 160 20.67 -9.71 -12.16
N ALA A 161 21.28 -10.51 -13.04
CA ALA A 161 21.35 -11.97 -12.89
C ALA A 161 22.21 -12.41 -11.69
N SER A 162 23.24 -11.64 -11.34
CA SER A 162 24.11 -11.92 -10.19
C SER A 162 23.46 -11.67 -8.82
N GLY A 163 22.21 -11.17 -8.79
CA GLY A 163 21.50 -10.87 -7.54
C GLY A 163 22.01 -9.62 -6.80
N ARG A 164 22.97 -8.86 -7.38
CA ARG A 164 23.44 -7.59 -6.80
C ARG A 164 22.37 -6.50 -6.88
N VAL A 165 21.52 -6.56 -7.90
CA VAL A 165 20.33 -5.72 -8.00
C VAL A 165 19.18 -6.51 -7.40
N VAL A 166 18.77 -6.14 -6.19
CA VAL A 166 17.65 -6.78 -5.51
C VAL A 166 16.36 -6.34 -6.18
N PHE A 167 15.58 -7.30 -6.66
CA PHE A 167 14.23 -7.04 -7.14
C PHE A 167 13.30 -6.90 -5.94
N GLN A 168 12.68 -5.74 -5.81
CA GLN A 168 11.62 -5.50 -4.83
C GLN A 168 10.37 -5.10 -5.61
N PHE A 169 9.30 -5.91 -5.51
CA PHE A 169 8.08 -5.70 -6.27
C PHE A 169 7.39 -4.37 -5.93
N PHE A 170 7.40 -3.99 -4.65
CA PHE A 170 6.93 -2.70 -4.19
C PHE A 170 7.86 -2.14 -3.11
N PRO A 171 8.32 -0.88 -3.20
CA PRO A 171 9.12 -0.29 -2.15
C PRO A 171 8.28 -0.16 -0.88
N SER A 172 8.87 -0.55 0.26
CA SER A 172 8.28 -0.28 1.58
C SER A 172 8.23 1.23 1.80
N VAL A 173 7.04 1.82 1.71
CA VAL A 173 6.83 3.23 2.05
C VAL A 173 6.57 3.28 3.55
N SER A 174 7.59 3.62 4.33
CA SER A 174 7.45 3.72 5.78
C SER A 174 6.44 4.81 6.15
N GLY A 175 5.38 4.42 6.85
CA GLY A 175 4.37 5.32 7.38
C GLY A 175 4.85 6.10 8.61
N ASN A 176 3.97 6.91 9.17
CA ASN A 176 4.18 7.49 10.51
C ASN A 176 3.43 6.68 11.58
N ASN A 177 3.05 5.44 11.28
CA ASN A 177 2.31 4.55 12.14
C ASN A 177 3.06 3.22 12.21
N VAL A 178 3.16 2.67 13.41
CA VAL A 178 3.73 1.36 13.67
C VAL A 178 2.62 0.51 14.26
N VAL A 179 2.39 -0.66 13.69
CA VAL A 179 1.23 -1.50 13.97
C VAL A 179 1.69 -2.87 14.44
N ALA A 180 1.13 -3.35 15.54
CA ALA A 180 1.17 -4.75 15.94
C ALA A 180 -0.22 -5.35 15.77
N ARG A 181 -0.33 -6.34 14.89
CA ARG A 181 -1.56 -7.10 14.66
C ARG A 181 -1.44 -8.46 15.31
N VAL A 182 -2.44 -8.83 16.08
CA VAL A 182 -2.50 -10.12 16.77
C VAL A 182 -3.79 -10.86 16.43
N VAL A 183 -3.64 -12.13 16.07
CA VAL A 183 -4.75 -13.06 15.79
C VAL A 183 -4.61 -14.25 16.73
N MET A 184 -5.58 -14.40 17.61
CA MET A 184 -5.76 -15.56 18.48
C MET A 184 -6.55 -16.66 17.75
N PRO A 185 -6.59 -17.89 18.27
CA PRO A 185 -7.39 -18.97 17.70
C PRO A 185 -8.88 -18.60 17.63
N GLU A 186 -9.59 -19.11 16.64
CA GLU A 186 -11.03 -18.85 16.54
C GLU A 186 -11.78 -19.38 17.76
N GLY A 187 -12.71 -18.57 18.29
CA GLY A 187 -13.42 -18.88 19.53
C GLY A 187 -12.69 -18.48 20.81
N TYR A 188 -11.51 -17.83 20.70
CA TYR A 188 -10.83 -17.28 21.86
C TYR A 188 -11.69 -16.20 22.54
N PRO A 189 -11.87 -16.25 23.88
CA PRO A 189 -12.69 -15.28 24.61
C PRO A 189 -12.12 -13.86 24.47
N LEU A 190 -13.01 -12.87 24.37
CA LEU A 190 -12.63 -11.45 24.28
C LEU A 190 -11.71 -11.03 25.44
N ALA A 191 -12.02 -11.47 26.67
CA ALA A 191 -11.20 -11.18 27.84
C ALA A 191 -9.78 -11.77 27.75
N GLY A 192 -9.63 -12.92 27.08
CA GLY A 192 -8.31 -13.50 26.81
C GLY A 192 -7.53 -12.64 25.83
N THR A 193 -8.16 -12.23 24.71
CA THR A 193 -7.53 -11.34 23.73
C THR A 193 -7.14 -10.00 24.35
N GLN A 194 -7.99 -9.46 25.24
CA GLN A 194 -7.70 -8.25 26.01
C GLN A 194 -6.41 -8.40 26.84
N ALA A 195 -6.24 -9.50 27.56
CA ALA A 195 -5.04 -9.76 28.34
C ALA A 195 -3.77 -9.90 27.47
N VAL A 196 -3.92 -10.39 26.24
CA VAL A 196 -2.82 -10.43 25.25
C VAL A 196 -2.47 -9.02 24.79
N VAL A 197 -3.48 -8.21 24.47
CA VAL A 197 -3.30 -6.80 24.09
C VAL A 197 -2.57 -6.03 25.19
N GLU A 198 -2.95 -6.21 26.46
CA GLU A 198 -2.29 -5.56 27.60
C GLU A 198 -0.78 -5.87 27.68
N LYS A 199 -0.37 -7.11 27.34
CA LYS A 199 1.05 -7.49 27.28
C LYS A 199 1.79 -6.77 26.14
N ILE A 200 1.17 -6.67 24.97
CA ILE A 200 1.72 -5.94 23.81
C ILE A 200 1.78 -4.43 24.10
N GLN A 201 0.79 -3.89 24.82
CA GLN A 201 0.80 -2.50 25.26
C GLN A 201 1.91 -2.23 26.28
N ALA A 202 2.19 -3.17 27.18
CA ALA A 202 3.31 -3.06 28.10
C ALA A 202 4.66 -2.98 27.36
N SER A 203 4.88 -3.80 26.32
CA SER A 203 6.09 -3.69 25.49
C SER A 203 6.10 -2.39 24.66
N ALA A 204 4.93 -1.89 24.25
CA ALA A 204 4.81 -0.58 23.58
C ALA A 204 5.21 0.58 24.51
N VAL A 205 4.81 0.55 25.79
CA VAL A 205 5.25 1.53 26.79
C VAL A 205 6.77 1.55 26.92
N GLU A 206 7.39 0.38 27.00
CA GLU A 206 8.86 0.28 27.10
C GLU A 206 9.55 0.77 25.81
N THR A 207 9.00 0.44 24.65
CA THR A 207 9.47 0.96 23.35
C THR A 207 9.43 2.49 23.34
N ARG A 208 8.32 3.09 23.80
CA ARG A 208 8.20 4.55 23.92
C ARG A 208 9.26 5.13 24.84
N ARG A 209 9.49 4.51 26.00
CA ARG A 209 10.49 4.96 26.97
C ARG A 209 11.90 5.01 26.37
N ILE A 210 12.27 4.01 25.58
CA ILE A 210 13.59 3.95 24.92
C ILE A 210 13.69 4.97 23.79
N VAL A 211 12.67 5.06 22.95
CA VAL A 211 12.65 6.00 21.81
C VAL A 211 12.65 7.46 22.29
N ASP A 212 11.82 7.79 23.29
CA ASP A 212 11.75 9.13 23.86
C ASP A 212 12.98 9.48 24.70
N GLY A 213 13.57 8.50 25.40
CA GLY A 213 14.80 8.70 26.19
C GLY A 213 16.03 9.04 25.36
N ASN A 214 16.04 8.70 24.07
CA ASN A 214 17.10 9.06 23.13
C ASN A 214 16.92 10.45 22.52
N ARG A 215 15.85 11.19 22.86
CA ARG A 215 15.58 12.53 22.34
C ARG A 215 16.12 13.61 23.27
N SER A 216 16.77 14.61 22.67
CA SER A 216 17.35 15.75 23.40
C SER A 216 16.34 16.82 23.81
N ASP A 217 15.15 16.83 23.22
CA ASP A 217 14.13 17.88 23.38
C ASP A 217 13.04 17.55 24.43
N GLY A 218 13.06 16.33 24.98
CA GLY A 218 12.07 15.86 25.96
C GLY A 218 10.64 15.73 25.43
N SER A 219 10.43 15.87 24.12
CA SER A 219 9.12 15.67 23.49
C SER A 219 8.93 14.20 23.11
N SER A 220 7.69 13.73 23.05
CA SER A 220 7.42 12.34 22.66
C SER A 220 7.48 12.17 21.14
N ALA A 221 8.13 11.10 20.68
CA ALA A 221 8.09 10.66 19.29
C ALA A 221 6.69 10.13 18.89
N PHE A 222 5.77 9.98 19.85
CA PHE A 222 4.46 9.40 19.66
C PHE A 222 3.36 10.44 19.87
N LYS A 223 2.42 10.50 18.94
CA LYS A 223 1.23 11.36 19.02
C LYS A 223 0.13 10.73 19.85
N ASN A 224 -0.17 9.46 19.57
CA ASN A 224 -1.19 8.70 20.27
C ASN A 224 -0.96 7.20 20.06
N GLU A 225 -1.70 6.43 20.85
CA GLU A 225 -1.82 4.99 20.76
C GLU A 225 -3.30 4.67 20.61
N LEU A 226 -3.63 3.77 19.68
CA LEU A 226 -4.96 3.21 19.53
C LEU A 226 -4.86 1.69 19.61
N SER A 227 -5.71 1.09 20.44
CA SER A 227 -5.88 -0.35 20.51
C SER A 227 -7.32 -0.69 20.15
N SER A 228 -7.51 -1.70 19.30
CA SER A 228 -8.83 -2.19 18.94
C SER A 228 -8.86 -3.71 18.99
N ILE A 229 -9.99 -4.24 19.45
CA ILE A 229 -10.28 -5.67 19.46
C ILE A 229 -11.58 -5.89 18.69
N GLY A 230 -11.60 -6.87 17.80
CA GLY A 230 -12.75 -7.14 16.93
C GLY A 230 -12.64 -6.52 15.55
N VAL A 231 -12.00 -5.37 15.43
CA VAL A 231 -11.95 -4.56 14.19
C VAL A 231 -10.54 -4.03 13.97
N THR A 232 -10.05 -4.13 12.74
CA THR A 232 -8.79 -3.52 12.29
C THR A 232 -8.97 -2.00 12.15
N ILE A 233 -8.12 -1.21 12.79
CA ILE A 233 -8.22 0.27 12.85
C ILE A 233 -7.32 0.96 11.83
N THR A 234 -6.27 0.31 11.37
CA THR A 234 -5.26 0.92 10.51
C THR A 234 -5.65 0.76 9.05
N GLN A 235 -6.48 1.68 8.56
CA GLN A 235 -6.78 1.83 7.13
C GLN A 235 -5.76 2.75 6.48
N GLY A 236 -4.65 2.19 5.98
CA GLY A 236 -3.92 2.81 4.88
C GLY A 236 -4.77 2.81 3.60
N ALA A 237 -4.45 3.65 2.61
CA ALA A 237 -5.24 3.81 1.38
C ALA A 237 -5.43 2.50 0.56
N LEU A 238 -4.58 1.49 0.79
CA LEU A 238 -4.73 0.12 0.30
C LEU A 238 -4.39 -0.87 1.44
N VAL A 239 -5.34 -1.14 2.33
CA VAL A 239 -5.26 -2.28 3.26
C VAL A 239 -6.38 -3.24 2.94
N MET A 240 -6.04 -4.48 2.60
CA MET A 240 -7.02 -5.55 2.44
C MET A 240 -7.71 -5.78 3.79
N ILE A 241 -9.04 -5.83 3.79
CA ILE A 241 -9.82 -6.07 5.02
C ILE A 241 -9.43 -7.44 5.57
N GLY A 242 -8.68 -7.45 6.68
CA GLY A 242 -8.29 -8.66 7.38
C GLY A 242 -9.42 -9.31 8.17
N ALA A 243 -9.10 -10.42 8.85
CA ALA A 243 -10.04 -11.13 9.73
C ALA A 243 -10.63 -10.20 10.80
N THR A 244 -11.91 -10.39 11.14
CA THR A 244 -12.63 -9.66 12.20
C THR A 244 -13.19 -10.61 13.25
N GLY A 245 -13.40 -10.11 14.47
CA GLY A 245 -13.98 -10.88 15.58
C GLY A 245 -13.17 -10.82 16.88
N SER A 246 -13.72 -11.38 17.96
CA SER A 246 -13.16 -11.27 19.32
C SER A 246 -11.73 -11.78 19.51
N HIS A 247 -11.23 -12.56 18.56
CA HIS A 247 -9.91 -13.17 18.54
C HIS A 247 -8.87 -12.30 17.78
N VAL A 248 -9.29 -11.21 17.14
CA VAL A 248 -8.39 -10.31 16.40
C VAL A 248 -8.25 -9.01 17.19
N ALA A 249 -7.01 -8.56 17.35
CA ALA A 249 -6.73 -7.24 17.88
C ALA A 249 -5.60 -6.55 17.11
N GLU A 250 -5.61 -5.22 17.16
CA GLU A 250 -4.62 -4.38 16.53
C GLU A 250 -4.24 -3.24 17.47
N ILE A 251 -2.94 -3.02 17.65
CA ILE A 251 -2.37 -1.92 18.40
C ILE A 251 -1.60 -1.05 17.40
N SER A 252 -1.95 0.23 17.34
CA SER A 252 -1.35 1.21 16.43
C SER A 252 -0.72 2.34 17.23
N LEU A 253 0.57 2.53 17.03
CA LEU A 253 1.38 3.62 17.59
C LEU A 253 1.60 4.66 16.50
N ASN A 254 0.99 5.83 16.63
CA ASN A 254 1.19 6.91 15.67
C ASN A 254 2.36 7.77 16.11
N LEU A 255 3.38 7.85 15.27
CA LEU A 255 4.57 8.67 15.45
C LEU A 255 4.36 10.10 14.94
N VAL A 256 5.15 11.02 15.48
CA VAL A 256 5.29 12.36 14.90
C VAL A 256 5.99 12.26 13.53
N PRO A 257 5.71 13.19 12.60
CA PRO A 257 6.36 13.23 11.30
C PRO A 257 7.87 13.22 11.44
N TYR A 258 8.56 12.58 10.50
CA TYR A 258 10.02 12.39 10.54
C TYR A 258 10.81 13.67 10.87
N ARG A 259 10.40 14.82 10.31
CA ARG A 259 11.03 16.13 10.56
C ARG A 259 11.07 16.51 12.04
N ASP A 260 10.01 16.21 12.78
CA ASP A 260 9.88 16.56 14.20
C ASP A 260 10.38 15.41 15.11
N ARG A 261 10.52 14.20 14.53
CA ARG A 261 10.93 12.98 15.24
C ARG A 261 12.42 12.77 15.41
N GLY A 262 13.29 13.53 14.71
CA GLY A 262 14.76 13.47 14.83
C GLY A 262 15.35 12.30 15.64
N GLY A 263 15.47 11.12 15.03
CA GLY A 263 15.76 9.87 15.73
C GLY A 263 15.41 8.64 14.88
N MET A 264 14.95 7.57 15.53
CA MET A 264 14.64 6.29 14.88
C MET A 264 13.55 6.41 13.80
N THR A 265 13.79 5.75 12.68
CA THR A 265 12.82 5.50 11.62
C THR A 265 11.65 4.64 12.12
N PRO A 266 10.48 4.69 11.48
CA PRO A 266 9.35 3.81 11.83
C PRO A 266 9.76 2.32 11.84
N GLN A 267 10.63 1.93 10.90
CA GLN A 267 11.12 0.56 10.78
C GLN A 267 12.02 0.14 11.97
N GLU A 268 12.86 1.05 12.46
CA GLU A 268 13.67 0.78 13.66
C GLU A 268 12.79 0.68 14.91
N VAL A 269 11.75 1.52 15.01
CA VAL A 269 10.81 1.47 16.14
C VAL A 269 10.00 0.18 16.13
N VAL A 270 9.54 -0.29 14.97
CA VAL A 270 8.78 -1.55 14.89
C VAL A 270 9.64 -2.77 15.20
N ASN A 271 10.91 -2.77 14.77
CA ASN A 271 11.86 -3.83 15.12
C ASN A 271 12.16 -3.83 16.62
N LEU A 272 12.36 -2.66 17.23
CA LEU A 272 12.54 -2.54 18.67
C LEU A 272 11.31 -3.04 19.44
N TRP A 273 10.10 -2.68 18.99
CA TRP A 273 8.87 -3.12 19.64
C TRP A 273 8.69 -4.64 19.56
N ARG A 274 9.04 -5.23 18.41
CA ARG A 274 9.06 -6.68 18.20
C ARG A 274 10.02 -7.37 19.16
N ASP A 275 11.25 -6.88 19.27
CA ASP A 275 12.29 -7.46 20.15
C ASP A 275 11.93 -7.35 21.65
N LEU A 276 11.22 -6.29 22.04
CA LEU A 276 10.75 -6.09 23.42
C LEU A 276 9.47 -6.86 23.75
N THR A 277 8.75 -7.36 22.75
CA THR A 277 7.50 -8.08 22.98
C THR A 277 7.82 -9.53 23.37
N PRO A 278 7.44 -9.98 24.59
CA PRO A 278 7.69 -11.34 24.99
C PRO A 278 6.87 -12.32 24.14
N PRO A 279 7.33 -13.57 23.96
CA PRO A 279 6.59 -14.58 23.23
C PRO A 279 5.20 -14.79 23.87
N ILE A 280 4.16 -14.70 23.06
CA ILE A 280 2.76 -14.82 23.49
C ILE A 280 2.30 -16.25 23.16
N PRO A 281 1.91 -17.06 24.16
CA PRO A 281 1.46 -18.41 23.91
C PRO A 281 0.14 -18.41 23.14
N ASP A 282 -0.08 -19.47 22.36
CA ASP A 282 -1.29 -19.72 21.59
C ASP A 282 -1.64 -18.66 20.53
N VAL A 283 -0.73 -17.74 20.21
CA VAL A 283 -0.93 -16.77 19.13
C VAL A 283 -0.83 -17.46 17.78
N VAL A 284 -1.76 -17.14 16.86
CA VAL A 284 -1.76 -17.72 15.51
C VAL A 284 -0.94 -16.86 14.58
N GLU A 285 -1.14 -15.55 14.68
CA GLU A 285 -0.42 -14.55 13.91
C GLU A 285 -0.10 -13.40 14.86
N LEU A 286 1.17 -13.04 14.93
CA LEU A 286 1.62 -11.81 15.54
C LEU A 286 2.55 -11.15 14.52
N SER A 287 2.09 -10.05 13.94
CA SER A 287 2.83 -9.34 12.90
C SER A 287 3.05 -7.89 13.29
N PHE A 288 4.25 -7.39 12.98
CA PHE A 288 4.62 -6.00 13.23
C PHE A 288 5.01 -5.32 11.93
N SER A 289 4.32 -4.24 11.56
CA SER A 289 4.60 -3.48 10.33
C SER A 289 4.65 -1.98 10.58
N ALA A 290 5.50 -1.29 9.82
CA ALA A 290 5.58 0.16 9.76
C ALA A 290 5.24 0.70 8.36
N ASP A 291 4.71 -0.14 7.48
CA ASP A 291 4.41 0.21 6.10
C ASP A 291 3.09 0.97 5.99
N ALA A 292 3.11 2.08 5.25
CA ALA A 292 1.91 2.85 4.95
C ALA A 292 0.96 2.11 3.99
N VAL A 293 1.50 1.18 3.21
CA VAL A 293 0.79 0.35 2.23
C VAL A 293 1.19 -1.09 2.48
N SER A 294 0.22 -1.95 2.77
CA SER A 294 0.45 -3.39 2.97
C SER A 294 -0.36 -4.20 1.97
N LEU A 295 0.32 -5.09 1.25
CA LEU A 295 -0.29 -5.99 0.26
C LEU A 295 -0.46 -7.43 0.79
N GLY A 296 -0.26 -7.63 2.10
CA GLY A 296 -0.14 -8.96 2.71
C GLY A 296 1.31 -9.28 3.08
N ALA A 297 1.61 -10.56 3.32
CA ALA A 297 2.96 -11.03 3.57
C ALA A 297 3.79 -11.05 2.28
N ASP A 298 5.09 -10.73 2.37
CA ASP A 298 6.01 -10.78 1.22
C ASP A 298 6.17 -12.20 0.65
N ILE A 299 5.99 -13.20 1.51
CA ILE A 299 6.00 -14.62 1.16
C ILE A 299 4.73 -15.25 1.71
N ASP A 300 3.85 -15.70 0.81
CA ASP A 300 2.64 -16.46 1.14
C ASP A 300 2.70 -17.82 0.43
N LEU A 301 2.55 -18.91 1.19
CA LEU A 301 2.68 -20.29 0.71
C LEU A 301 1.38 -21.04 0.96
N GLU A 302 0.66 -21.36 -0.12
CA GLU A 302 -0.60 -22.10 -0.04
C GLU A 302 -0.36 -23.62 -0.19
N LEU A 303 -0.72 -24.39 0.84
CA LEU A 303 -0.70 -25.85 0.79
C LEU A 303 -2.07 -26.40 0.38
N ARG A 304 -2.10 -27.23 -0.67
CA ARG A 304 -3.34 -27.85 -1.20
C ARG A 304 -3.29 -29.36 -1.09
N GLY A 305 -4.37 -29.95 -0.60
CA GLY A 305 -4.49 -31.39 -0.38
C GLY A 305 -5.92 -31.81 -0.04
N ARG A 306 -6.19 -33.11 -0.06
CA ARG A 306 -7.51 -33.68 0.27
C ARG A 306 -7.64 -34.09 1.75
N ASP A 307 -6.51 -34.39 2.38
CA ASP A 307 -6.44 -34.83 3.77
C ASP A 307 -5.94 -33.68 4.65
N ILE A 308 -6.81 -33.23 5.56
CA ILE A 308 -6.54 -32.11 6.45
C ILE A 308 -5.45 -32.44 7.47
N GLU A 309 -5.39 -33.67 7.98
CA GLU A 309 -4.36 -34.07 8.95
C GLU A 309 -2.98 -34.17 8.30
N GLN A 310 -2.94 -34.63 7.04
CA GLN A 310 -1.71 -34.61 6.26
C GLN A 310 -1.24 -33.17 5.98
N LEU A 311 -2.16 -32.29 5.60
CA LEU A 311 -1.86 -30.87 5.40
C LEU A 311 -1.33 -30.21 6.67
N GLY A 312 -1.89 -30.54 7.84
CA GLY A 312 -1.42 -30.02 9.12
C GLY A 312 0.01 -30.41 9.44
N ARG A 313 0.36 -31.69 9.23
CA ARG A 313 1.73 -32.18 9.41
C ARG A 313 2.70 -31.53 8.42
N ALA A 314 2.28 -31.37 7.17
CA ALA A 314 3.09 -30.70 6.14
C ALA A 314 3.30 -29.21 6.47
N ALA A 315 2.26 -28.51 6.90
CA ALA A 315 2.33 -27.11 7.32
C ALA A 315 3.29 -26.93 8.50
N ALA A 316 3.18 -27.76 9.54
CA ALA A 316 4.08 -27.72 10.69
C ALA A 316 5.54 -28.00 10.30
N SER A 317 5.78 -28.98 9.43
CA SER A 317 7.12 -29.28 8.92
C SER A 317 7.70 -28.12 8.11
N LEU A 318 6.88 -27.46 7.30
CA LEU A 318 7.28 -26.30 6.50
C LEU A 318 7.60 -25.11 7.41
N THR A 319 6.73 -24.79 8.39
CA THR A 319 6.96 -23.73 9.38
C THR A 319 8.30 -23.91 10.10
N ASN A 320 8.58 -25.11 10.63
CA ASN A 320 9.86 -25.39 11.32
C ASN A 320 11.08 -25.22 10.40
N THR A 321 10.92 -25.52 9.09
CA THR A 321 11.99 -25.32 8.11
C THR A 321 12.19 -23.83 7.83
N LEU A 322 11.09 -23.07 7.73
CA LEU A 322 11.13 -21.63 7.49
C LEU A 322 11.77 -20.86 8.65
N GLU A 323 11.51 -21.27 9.89
CA GLU A 323 12.14 -20.70 11.09
C GLU A 323 13.67 -20.81 11.09
N SER A 324 14.24 -21.77 10.35
CA SER A 324 15.69 -21.94 10.24
C SER A 324 16.37 -20.93 9.31
N TYR A 325 15.61 -20.27 8.43
CA TYR A 325 16.16 -19.28 7.49
C TYR A 325 16.27 -17.91 8.15
N GLY A 326 17.51 -17.39 8.22
CA GLY A 326 17.74 -16.02 8.65
C GLY A 326 17.10 -14.99 7.71
N GLY A 327 16.32 -14.07 8.27
CA GLY A 327 15.64 -13.01 7.53
C GLY A 327 14.12 -13.21 7.35
N LEU A 328 13.59 -14.37 7.73
CA LEU A 328 12.15 -14.57 7.84
C LEU A 328 11.69 -14.22 9.26
N TYR A 329 10.63 -13.43 9.36
CA TYR A 329 10.02 -13.04 10.62
C TYR A 329 8.50 -13.18 10.56
N ASP A 330 7.85 -13.22 11.73
CA ASP A 330 6.38 -13.33 11.87
C ASP A 330 5.78 -14.52 11.09
N ILE A 331 6.46 -15.66 11.10
CA ILE A 331 5.99 -16.87 10.42
C ILE A 331 4.70 -17.33 11.10
N SER A 332 3.61 -17.40 10.34
CA SER A 332 2.30 -17.84 10.82
C SER A 332 1.86 -19.11 10.10
N ASN A 333 1.08 -19.94 10.79
CA ASN A 333 0.46 -21.13 10.21
C ASN A 333 -1.05 -21.06 10.40
N SER A 334 -1.78 -21.07 9.28
CA SER A 334 -3.25 -21.02 9.28
C SER A 334 -3.91 -22.38 9.53
N TYR A 335 -3.16 -23.48 9.58
CA TYR A 335 -3.68 -24.80 9.91
C TYR A 335 -4.24 -24.79 11.34
N ARG A 336 -5.55 -25.09 11.47
CA ARG A 336 -6.23 -25.12 12.75
C ARG A 336 -6.74 -26.52 13.05
N SER A 337 -6.57 -26.95 14.30
CA SER A 337 -7.53 -27.89 14.88
C SER A 337 -8.89 -27.21 14.86
N GLY A 338 -9.92 -27.87 14.32
CA GLY A 338 -11.25 -27.28 14.17
C GLY A 338 -11.82 -26.74 15.50
N LYS A 339 -12.89 -25.93 15.39
CA LYS A 339 -13.60 -25.43 16.57
C LYS A 339 -14.05 -26.61 17.44
N ARG A 340 -13.98 -26.43 18.75
CA ARG A 340 -14.63 -27.38 19.66
C ARG A 340 -16.14 -27.19 19.50
N GLU A 341 -16.79 -28.22 19.00
CA GLU A 341 -18.24 -28.24 18.84
C GLU A 341 -18.85 -29.21 19.83
N LEU A 342 -19.99 -28.82 20.38
CA LEU A 342 -20.80 -29.71 21.20
C LEU A 342 -22.01 -30.15 20.38
N ALA A 343 -21.99 -31.40 19.92
CA ALA A 343 -23.09 -32.01 19.18
C ALA A 343 -24.13 -32.56 20.16
N LEU A 344 -25.24 -31.85 20.31
CA LEU A 344 -26.38 -32.32 21.08
C LEU A 344 -27.24 -33.24 20.21
N LYS A 345 -27.60 -34.41 20.74
CA LYS A 345 -28.48 -35.36 20.04
C LYS A 345 -29.56 -35.85 20.98
N VAL A 346 -30.81 -35.76 20.55
CA VAL A 346 -31.94 -36.33 21.28
C VAL A 346 -31.83 -37.86 21.29
N ARG A 347 -32.12 -38.48 22.43
CA ARG A 347 -32.12 -39.94 22.56
C ARG A 347 -33.43 -40.53 22.01
N PRO A 348 -33.43 -41.76 21.46
CA PRO A 348 -34.64 -42.38 20.93
C PRO A 348 -35.81 -42.45 21.92
N GLU A 349 -35.51 -42.61 23.22
CA GLU A 349 -36.52 -42.63 24.28
C GLU A 349 -37.20 -41.26 24.42
N ALA A 350 -36.45 -40.16 24.28
CA ALA A 350 -37.01 -38.81 24.35
C ALA A 350 -37.78 -38.44 23.08
N GLU A 351 -37.35 -38.94 21.90
CA GLU A 351 -38.13 -38.81 20.66
C GLU A 351 -39.49 -39.50 20.78
N SER A 352 -39.55 -40.67 21.44
CA SER A 352 -40.81 -41.38 21.67
C SER A 352 -41.78 -40.62 22.60
N LEU A 353 -41.26 -39.73 23.43
CA LEU A 353 -42.03 -38.80 24.28
C LEU A 353 -42.40 -37.50 23.55
N GLY A 354 -42.13 -37.41 22.25
CA GLY A 354 -42.48 -36.26 21.41
C GLY A 354 -41.46 -35.12 21.41
N LEU A 355 -40.29 -35.27 22.04
CA LEU A 355 -39.24 -34.25 22.02
C LEU A 355 -38.50 -34.29 20.68
N THR A 356 -38.49 -33.17 19.94
CA THR A 356 -37.73 -33.07 18.69
C THR A 356 -36.34 -32.50 18.91
N GLN A 357 -35.42 -32.76 17.96
CA GLN A 357 -34.09 -32.13 17.95
C GLN A 357 -34.16 -30.59 17.93
N ALA A 358 -35.20 -30.02 17.31
CA ALA A 358 -35.44 -28.59 17.29
C ALA A 358 -35.85 -28.06 18.68
N ASP A 359 -36.65 -28.81 19.43
CA ASP A 359 -37.06 -28.44 20.80
C ASP A 359 -35.87 -28.40 21.74
N LEU A 360 -35.01 -29.43 21.68
CA LEU A 360 -33.76 -29.45 22.46
C LEU A 360 -32.87 -28.26 22.12
N GLY A 361 -32.66 -27.99 20.82
CA GLY A 361 -31.85 -26.87 20.36
C GLY A 361 -32.39 -25.51 20.82
N ASN A 362 -33.71 -25.31 20.74
CA ASN A 362 -34.36 -24.07 21.18
C ASN A 362 -34.28 -23.88 22.70
N GLN A 363 -34.51 -24.94 23.48
CA GLN A 363 -34.41 -24.87 24.95
C GLN A 363 -32.99 -24.51 25.38
N VAL A 364 -31.97 -25.19 24.84
CA VAL A 364 -30.56 -24.90 25.15
C VAL A 364 -30.19 -23.48 24.71
N ARG A 365 -30.58 -23.05 23.51
CA ARG A 365 -30.34 -21.69 23.04
C ARG A 365 -30.98 -20.66 23.96
N ASN A 366 -32.24 -20.84 24.33
CA ASN A 366 -32.97 -19.89 25.18
C ASN A 366 -32.38 -19.84 26.59
N ALA A 367 -31.91 -20.96 27.12
CA ALA A 367 -31.25 -21.02 28.43
C ALA A 367 -29.89 -20.29 28.44
N PHE A 368 -29.02 -20.54 27.44
CA PHE A 368 -27.64 -20.05 27.45
C PHE A 368 -27.45 -18.71 26.71
N TYR A 369 -27.95 -18.60 25.47
CA TYR A 369 -27.86 -17.37 24.67
C TYR A 369 -28.89 -16.33 25.16
N GLY A 370 -30.11 -16.80 25.38
CA GLY A 370 -31.23 -16.01 25.86
C GLY A 370 -32.38 -15.93 24.87
N PHE A 371 -33.58 -15.88 25.43
CA PHE A 371 -34.83 -15.64 24.74
C PHE A 371 -35.17 -14.15 24.77
N GLU A 372 -35.37 -13.52 23.60
CA GLU A 372 -35.83 -12.13 23.53
C GLU A 372 -37.30 -12.07 23.94
N ALA A 373 -37.55 -11.68 25.19
CA ALA A 373 -38.91 -11.61 25.73
C ALA A 373 -39.66 -10.38 25.24
N GLN A 374 -38.94 -9.26 25.09
CA GLN A 374 -39.50 -7.99 24.65
C GLN A 374 -38.42 -7.09 24.06
N ARG A 375 -38.81 -6.20 23.15
CA ARG A 375 -38.01 -5.06 22.72
C ARG A 375 -38.70 -3.78 23.15
N VAL A 376 -37.97 -2.90 23.82
CA VAL A 376 -38.48 -1.64 24.37
C VAL A 376 -37.70 -0.50 23.77
N GLN A 377 -38.41 0.48 23.20
CA GLN A 377 -37.78 1.70 22.69
C GLN A 377 -37.43 2.62 23.85
N ARG A 378 -36.15 3.01 23.96
CA ARG A 378 -35.64 3.95 24.96
C ARG A 378 -34.98 5.13 24.24
N GLY A 379 -35.72 6.21 24.09
CA GLY A 379 -35.27 7.39 23.34
C GLY A 379 -35.22 7.10 21.84
N ARG A 380 -34.02 7.15 21.25
CA ARG A 380 -33.78 6.79 19.84
C ARG A 380 -33.29 5.35 19.65
N ASP A 381 -33.05 4.63 20.75
CA ASP A 381 -32.46 3.29 20.71
C ASP A 381 -33.52 2.23 21.03
N ASP A 382 -33.35 1.05 20.43
CA ASP A 382 -34.15 -0.14 20.72
C ASP A 382 -33.39 -1.07 21.67
N VAL A 383 -33.92 -1.26 22.88
CA VAL A 383 -33.30 -2.12 23.90
C VAL A 383 -34.01 -3.46 23.95
N ARG A 384 -33.25 -4.55 23.80
CA ARG A 384 -33.77 -5.92 23.89
C ARG A 384 -33.73 -6.42 25.33
N VAL A 385 -34.85 -6.94 25.81
CA VAL A 385 -34.98 -7.60 27.11
C VAL A 385 -34.86 -9.10 26.90
N MET A 386 -33.79 -9.68 27.45
CA MET A 386 -33.44 -11.09 27.27
C MET A 386 -33.68 -11.87 28.57
N VAL A 387 -34.31 -13.04 28.47
CA VAL A 387 -34.45 -14.01 29.56
C VAL A 387 -33.49 -15.16 29.32
N ARG A 388 -32.69 -15.50 30.32
CA ARG A 388 -31.65 -16.54 30.26
C ARG A 388 -31.31 -17.01 31.67
N PHE A 389 -30.60 -18.13 31.79
CA PHE A 389 -30.12 -18.61 33.09
C PHE A 389 -29.18 -17.59 33.78
N PRO A 390 -29.04 -17.68 35.12
CA PRO A 390 -28.02 -16.94 35.86
C PRO A 390 -26.63 -17.12 35.23
N GLU A 391 -25.74 -16.15 35.44
CA GLU A 391 -24.43 -16.19 34.80
C GLU A 391 -23.59 -17.41 35.23
N ASP A 392 -23.67 -17.78 36.51
CA ASP A 392 -22.92 -18.92 37.06
C ASP A 392 -23.34 -20.25 36.40
N ASP A 393 -24.64 -20.41 36.10
CA ASP A 393 -25.20 -21.59 35.43
C ASP A 393 -24.92 -21.64 33.92
N ARG A 394 -24.31 -20.59 33.35
CA ARG A 394 -24.00 -20.51 31.91
C ARG A 394 -22.51 -20.53 31.61
N ARG A 395 -21.66 -20.51 32.64
CA ARG A 395 -20.20 -20.53 32.51
C ARG A 395 -19.61 -21.94 32.41
N SER A 396 -20.36 -22.97 32.80
CA SER A 396 -19.88 -24.34 32.88
C SER A 396 -20.64 -25.29 31.95
N LEU A 397 -19.94 -26.28 31.40
CA LEU A 397 -20.57 -27.35 30.63
C LEU A 397 -21.41 -28.29 31.53
N ALA A 398 -21.03 -28.43 32.80
CA ALA A 398 -21.76 -29.27 33.76
C ALA A 398 -23.21 -28.80 33.95
N SER A 399 -23.45 -27.48 33.89
CA SER A 399 -24.78 -26.91 33.96
C SER A 399 -25.68 -27.31 32.78
N LEU A 400 -25.08 -27.58 31.61
CA LEU A 400 -25.80 -28.12 30.45
C LEU A 400 -26.17 -29.59 30.65
N GLU A 401 -25.30 -30.37 31.30
CA GLU A 401 -25.56 -31.79 31.60
C GLU A 401 -26.67 -31.97 32.64
N SER A 402 -26.77 -31.05 33.61
CA SER A 402 -27.82 -31.05 34.63
C SER A 402 -29.07 -30.25 34.23
N MET A 403 -29.14 -29.73 32.99
CA MET A 403 -30.26 -28.92 32.54
C MET A 403 -31.52 -29.78 32.39
N SER A 404 -32.59 -29.39 33.09
CA SER A 404 -33.90 -29.98 32.90
C SER A 404 -34.48 -29.56 31.55
N ILE A 405 -34.85 -30.55 30.72
CA ILE A 405 -35.53 -30.33 29.44
C ILE A 405 -37.02 -30.55 29.64
N ARG A 406 -37.82 -29.57 29.22
CA ARG A 406 -39.27 -29.63 29.30
C ARG A 406 -39.83 -30.44 28.13
N LEU A 407 -40.78 -31.32 28.41
CA LEU A 407 -41.46 -32.10 27.39
C LEU A 407 -42.63 -31.28 26.80
N PRO A 408 -43.16 -31.64 25.62
CA PRO A 408 -44.28 -30.92 25.02
C PRO A 408 -45.55 -30.92 25.89
N ASP A 409 -45.71 -31.91 26.77
CA ASP A 409 -46.87 -32.10 27.65
C ASP A 409 -46.76 -31.39 29.00
N GLY A 410 -45.60 -30.85 29.36
CA GLY A 410 -45.44 -30.02 30.56
C GLY A 410 -44.08 -30.14 31.21
#